data_AF-F8Q6X5-F1
#
_entry.id   AF-F8Q6X5-F1
#
_cell.length_a   1.000
_cell.length_b   1.000
_cell.length_c   1.000
_cell.angle_alpha   90.00
_cell.angle_beta   90.00
_cell.angle_gamma   90.00
#
_symmetry.space_group_name_H-M   'P 1'
#
loop_
_entity.id
_entity.type
_entity.pdbx_description
1 polymer ?
#
loop_
_entity_poly.entity_id
_entity_poly.type
_entity_poly.pdbx_seq_one_letter_code
_entity_poly.pdbx_strand_id
1 'polypeptide(L)'
;MNGKSTEFTPSEEFVKRIGGTEPILWRVEGDDGKAYNWSIRNHRLELELLQIKGSPRQNPVAIYHRPKRYFFVGMVSQFGHIDIDSSTMGTLDSLIVSFLIMERKRRDGSFLG
;
A
#
# COMPACT_ATOMS: atom_id res chain seq x y z
N MET A 1 -8.81 -23.70 -30.47
CA MET A 1 -8.72 -22.41 -29.76
C MET A 1 -8.25 -22.69 -28.35
N ASN A 2 -6.97 -22.42 -28.04
CA ASN A 2 -6.43 -22.61 -26.69
C ASN A 2 -6.85 -21.41 -25.83
N GLY A 3 -7.85 -21.61 -24.97
CA GLY A 3 -8.16 -20.67 -23.90
C GLY A 3 -6.99 -20.68 -22.92
N LYS A 4 -6.20 -19.60 -22.88
CA LYS A 4 -5.29 -19.37 -21.76
C LYS A 4 -6.16 -19.25 -20.52
N SER A 5 -6.13 -20.27 -19.68
CA SER A 5 -6.44 -20.09 -18.27
C SER A 5 -5.49 -19.01 -17.76
N THR A 6 -6.02 -17.82 -17.48
CA THR A 6 -5.31 -16.81 -16.72
C THR A 6 -5.20 -17.34 -15.31
N GLU A 7 -4.07 -17.97 -15.01
CA GLU A 7 -3.72 -18.42 -13.68
C GLU A 7 -3.65 -17.20 -12.75
N PHE A 8 -4.29 -17.29 -11.58
CA PHE A 8 -4.24 -16.22 -10.60
C PHE A 8 -2.83 -16.11 -10.03
N THR A 9 -2.21 -14.93 -10.11
CA THR A 9 -0.89 -14.68 -9.54
C THR A 9 -0.97 -14.51 -8.02
N PRO A 10 -0.08 -15.16 -7.24
CA PRO A 10 0.03 -14.92 -5.80
C PRO A 10 0.32 -13.46 -5.46
N SER A 11 -0.30 -12.95 -4.39
CA SER A 11 -0.14 -11.54 -3.98
C SER A 11 1.28 -11.19 -3.53
N GLU A 12 2.03 -12.19 -3.09
CA GLU A 12 3.42 -12.13 -2.64
C GLU A 12 4.38 -11.83 -3.79
N GLU A 13 3.99 -12.16 -5.03
CA GLU A 13 4.76 -11.79 -6.22
C GLU A 13 4.62 -10.31 -6.54
N PHE A 14 3.45 -9.72 -6.23
CA PHE A 14 3.15 -8.31 -6.46
C PHE A 14 3.71 -7.39 -5.36
N VAL A 15 3.55 -7.81 -4.10
CA VAL A 15 3.99 -7.06 -2.92
C VAL A 15 4.98 -7.87 -2.10
N LYS A 16 6.24 -7.46 -2.13
CA LYS A 16 7.34 -8.18 -1.47
C LYS A 16 7.65 -7.57 -0.12
N ARG A 17 7.64 -8.38 0.94
CA ARG A 17 8.12 -7.94 2.26
C ARG A 17 9.63 -7.68 2.20
N ILE A 18 10.08 -6.53 2.71
CA ILE A 18 11.48 -6.14 2.77
C ILE A 18 11.84 -5.73 4.20
N GLY A 19 12.94 -6.29 4.72
CA GLY A 19 13.49 -5.99 6.05
C GLY A 19 13.36 -7.14 7.05
N GLY A 20 14.35 -7.24 7.95
CA GLY A 20 14.41 -8.21 9.06
C GLY A 20 14.36 -7.59 10.46
N THR A 21 14.43 -6.25 10.55
CA THR A 21 14.31 -5.48 11.79
C THR A 21 13.54 -4.20 11.45
N GLU A 22 12.67 -3.75 12.36
CA GLU A 22 11.72 -2.66 12.10
C GLU A 22 12.35 -1.38 11.51
N PRO A 23 11.60 -0.64 10.64
CA PRO A 23 10.22 -0.89 10.24
C PRO A 23 10.10 -1.98 9.16
N ILE A 24 9.07 -2.83 9.28
CA ILE A 24 8.70 -3.75 8.21
C ILE A 24 8.19 -2.90 7.03
N LEU A 25 8.76 -3.13 5.85
CA LEU A 25 8.37 -2.46 4.61
C LEU A 25 7.82 -3.49 3.62
N TRP A 26 6.95 -3.04 2.74
CA TRP A 26 6.50 -3.84 1.62
C TRP A 26 6.74 -3.10 0.32
N ARG A 27 7.51 -3.70 -0.57
CA ARG A 27 7.88 -3.12 -1.85
C ARG A 27 6.91 -3.55 -2.93
N VAL A 28 6.57 -2.59 -3.78
CA VAL A 28 5.84 -2.79 -5.04
C VAL A 28 6.61 -2.08 -6.16
N GLU A 29 6.59 -2.66 -7.35
CA GLU A 29 7.04 -2.00 -8.58
C GLU A 29 5.84 -1.38 -9.27
N GLY A 30 5.96 -0.10 -9.64
CA GLY A 30 4.93 0.63 -10.34
C GLY A 30 4.99 0.44 -11.84
N ASP A 31 3.88 0.74 -12.51
CA ASP A 31 3.77 0.69 -13.97
C ASP A 31 4.66 1.76 -14.64
N ASP A 32 5.11 2.76 -13.87
CA ASP A 32 6.05 3.79 -14.29
C ASP A 32 7.53 3.36 -14.18
N GLY A 33 7.78 2.09 -13.84
CA GLY A 33 9.12 1.51 -13.67
C GLY A 33 9.83 1.91 -12.38
N LYS A 34 9.16 2.65 -11.48
CA LYS A 34 9.72 3.02 -10.18
C LYS A 34 9.33 2.00 -9.11
N ALA A 35 10.14 1.90 -8.07
CA ALA A 35 9.82 1.09 -6.91
C ALA A 35 9.28 1.98 -5.79
N TYR A 36 8.32 1.44 -5.03
CA TYR A 36 7.69 2.11 -3.91
C TYR A 36 7.68 1.21 -2.67
N ASN A 37 7.64 1.81 -1.49
CA ASN A 37 7.51 1.10 -0.23
C ASN A 37 6.24 1.54 0.51
N TRP A 38 5.39 0.58 0.83
CA TRP A 38 4.37 0.73 1.83
C TRP A 38 4.98 0.60 3.23
N SER A 39 4.56 1.48 4.14
CA SER A 39 4.92 1.46 5.55
C SER A 39 3.73 1.85 6.42
N ILE A 40 3.74 1.45 7.69
CA ILE A 40 2.82 2.02 8.69
C ILE A 40 3.56 3.08 9.47
N ARG A 41 2.97 4.28 9.50
CA ARG A 41 3.44 5.39 10.33
C ARG A 41 2.24 6.03 11.00
N ASN A 42 2.35 6.28 12.31
CA ASN A 42 1.27 6.88 13.10
C ASN A 42 -0.11 6.21 12.88
N HIS A 43 -0.12 4.87 12.78
CA HIS A 43 -1.30 4.06 12.48
C HIS A 43 -1.95 4.30 11.10
N ARG A 44 -1.26 4.97 10.17
CA ARG A 44 -1.68 5.16 8.77
C ARG A 44 -0.79 4.35 7.85
N LEU A 45 -1.39 3.90 6.75
CA LEU A 45 -0.66 3.23 5.69
C LEU A 45 -0.17 4.31 4.71
N GLU A 46 1.13 4.41 4.54
CA GLU A 46 1.80 5.42 3.71
C GLU A 46 2.62 4.73 2.61
N LEU A 47 2.51 5.22 1.38
CA LEU A 47 3.34 4.81 0.23
C LEU A 47 4.40 5.88 -0.02
N GLU A 48 5.65 5.46 -0.08
CA GLU A 48 6.79 6.33 -0.38
C GLU A 48 7.55 5.80 -1.61
N LEU A 49 8.07 6.71 -2.43
CA LEU A 49 8.99 6.34 -3.50
C LEU A 49 10.27 5.76 -2.89
N LEU A 50 10.78 4.67 -3.46
CA LEU A 50 12.00 4.03 -2.98
C LEU A 50 13.18 5.00 -3.08
N GLN A 51 13.83 5.22 -1.95
CA GLN A 51 14.96 6.14 -1.85
C GLN A 51 16.28 5.50 -2.26
N ILE A 52 17.13 6.31 -2.90
CA ILE A 52 18.55 6.01 -3.02
C ILE A 52 19.18 6.21 -1.65
N LYS A 53 20.03 5.28 -1.21
CA LYS A 53 20.66 5.28 0.11
C LYS A 53 21.34 6.62 0.40
N GLY A 54 20.97 7.28 1.50
CA GLY A 54 21.55 8.57 1.94
C GLY A 54 20.78 9.81 1.51
N SER A 55 19.66 9.68 0.79
CA SER A 55 18.78 10.82 0.49
C SER A 55 17.80 11.12 1.64
N PRO A 56 17.43 12.41 1.85
CA PRO A 56 16.44 12.78 2.86
C PRO A 56 15.05 12.22 2.51
N ARG A 57 14.27 11.86 3.53
CA ARG A 57 12.93 11.27 3.37
C ARG A 57 12.03 12.17 2.51
N GLN A 58 11.40 11.60 1.49
CA GLN A 58 10.41 12.30 0.66
C GLN A 58 9.03 12.23 1.29
N ASN A 59 8.16 13.16 0.90
CA ASN A 59 6.75 13.10 1.26
C ASN A 59 6.12 11.82 0.69
N PRO A 60 5.20 11.18 1.43
CA PRO A 60 4.47 10.03 0.91
C PRO A 60 3.65 10.44 -0.31
N VAL A 61 3.66 9.57 -1.32
CA VAL A 61 2.92 9.75 -2.57
C VAL A 61 1.49 9.22 -2.47
N ALA A 62 1.20 8.40 -1.44
CA ALA A 62 -0.17 8.09 -1.06
C ALA A 62 -0.30 7.85 0.44
N ILE A 63 -1.44 8.27 0.99
CA ILE A 63 -1.75 8.13 2.42
C ILE A 63 -3.17 7.59 2.56
N TYR A 64 -3.33 6.45 3.24
CA TYR A 64 -4.65 5.93 3.57
C TYR A 64 -5.15 6.42 4.92
N HIS A 65 -6.33 7.02 4.90
CA HIS A 65 -7.06 7.50 6.05
C HIS A 65 -8.14 6.49 6.42
N ARG A 66 -8.01 5.89 7.61
CA ARG A 66 -8.99 4.92 8.12
C ARG A 66 -10.34 5.60 8.37
N PRO A 67 -11.45 4.85 8.19
CA PRO A 67 -12.76 5.35 8.57
C PRO A 67 -12.81 5.67 10.07
N LYS A 68 -13.46 6.78 10.40
CA LYS A 68 -13.76 7.15 11.79
C LYS A 68 -15.18 6.71 12.13
N ARG A 69 -15.33 6.05 13.29
CA ARG A 69 -16.62 5.64 13.82
C ARG A 69 -16.86 6.36 15.15
N TYR A 70 -18.03 6.97 15.32
CA TYR A 70 -18.46 7.41 16.65
C TYR A 70 -19.22 6.25 17.30
N PHE A 71 -18.60 5.64 18.32
CA PHE A 71 -19.14 4.48 19.04
C PHE A 71 -20.51 4.73 19.68
N PHE A 72 -20.88 5.99 19.92
CA PHE A 72 -22.11 6.33 20.62
C PHE A 72 -23.40 6.26 19.78
N VAL A 73 -23.31 6.22 18.44
CA VAL A 73 -24.50 6.26 17.56
C VAL A 73 -24.47 5.24 16.43
N GLY A 74 -23.49 4.34 16.40
CA GLY A 74 -23.38 3.30 15.35
C GLY A 74 -23.14 3.85 13.92
N MET A 75 -23.01 5.16 13.75
CA MET A 75 -22.79 5.79 12.45
C MET A 75 -21.30 5.93 12.11
N VAL A 76 -20.96 5.62 10.87
CA VAL A 76 -19.67 5.97 10.26
C VAL A 76 -19.69 7.49 10.02
N SER A 77 -18.80 8.24 10.65
CA SER A 77 -18.72 9.69 10.45
C SER A 77 -17.87 10.09 9.27
N GLN A 78 -16.87 9.26 8.93
CA GLN A 78 -16.01 9.48 7.78
C GLN A 78 -15.67 8.13 7.16
N PHE A 79 -15.96 7.98 5.87
CA PHE A 79 -15.51 6.83 5.10
C PHE A 79 -13.98 6.86 4.96
N GLY A 80 -13.39 5.67 4.90
CA GLY A 80 -11.97 5.56 4.59
C GLY A 80 -11.72 6.10 3.20
N HIS A 81 -10.65 6.87 3.03
CA HIS A 81 -10.22 7.38 1.73
C HIS A 81 -8.69 7.33 1.65
N ILE A 82 -8.19 7.38 0.42
CA ILE A 82 -6.77 7.44 0.14
C ILE A 82 -6.48 8.75 -0.58
N ASP A 83 -5.53 9.50 -0.07
CA ASP A 83 -4.97 10.66 -0.75
C ASP A 83 -3.84 10.17 -1.65
N ILE A 84 -3.85 10.56 -2.91
CA ILE A 84 -2.87 10.14 -3.92
C ILE A 84 -2.28 11.39 -4.57
N ASP A 85 -0.95 11.48 -4.58
CA ASP A 85 -0.23 12.53 -5.26
C ASP A 85 -0.29 12.33 -6.79
N SER A 86 -0.62 13.40 -7.52
CA SER A 86 -0.76 13.38 -8.97
C SER A 86 0.49 12.88 -9.73
N SER A 87 1.67 12.96 -9.12
CA SER A 87 2.93 12.42 -9.68
C SER A 87 2.93 10.91 -9.86
N THR A 88 1.98 10.19 -9.25
CA THR A 88 1.85 8.72 -9.34
C THR A 88 0.74 8.24 -10.27
N MET A 89 0.12 9.15 -11.04
CA MET A 89 -0.95 8.76 -11.99
C MET A 89 -0.48 7.72 -13.02
N GLY A 90 0.79 7.74 -13.40
CA GLY A 90 1.39 6.75 -14.31
C GLY A 90 1.50 5.34 -13.73
N THR A 91 1.25 5.14 -12.44
CA THR A 91 1.28 3.85 -11.74
C THR A 91 0.04 3.63 -10.87
N LEU A 92 -1.07 4.31 -11.19
CA LEU A 92 -2.28 4.28 -10.36
C LEU A 92 -2.85 2.86 -10.22
N ASP A 93 -2.79 2.06 -11.28
CA ASP A 93 -3.31 0.69 -11.27
C ASP A 93 -2.51 -0.18 -10.29
N SER A 94 -1.17 -0.15 -10.41
CA SER A 94 -0.30 -0.84 -9.46
C SER A 94 -0.44 -0.35 -8.02
N LEU A 95 -0.71 0.95 -7.83
CA LEU A 95 -1.00 1.53 -6.52
C LEU A 95 -2.29 0.97 -5.93
N ILE A 96 -3.38 0.94 -6.70
CA ILE A 96 -4.68 0.42 -6.23
C ILE A 96 -4.57 -1.07 -5.88
N VAL A 97 -3.94 -1.87 -6.74
CA VAL A 97 -3.77 -3.31 -6.51
C VAL A 97 -2.93 -3.56 -5.26
N SER A 98 -1.79 -2.88 -5.11
CA SER A 98 -0.97 -3.02 -3.90
C SER A 98 -1.70 -2.54 -2.66
N PHE A 99 -2.44 -1.44 -2.72
CA PHE A 99 -3.26 -0.96 -1.61
C PHE A 99 -4.26 -2.02 -1.12
N LEU A 100 -4.96 -2.69 -2.04
CA LEU A 100 -5.90 -3.76 -1.68
C LEU A 100 -5.21 -4.93 -0.98
N ILE A 101 -4.03 -5.35 -1.47
CA ILE A 101 -3.22 -6.40 -0.86
C ILE A 101 -2.78 -5.98 0.55
N MET A 102 -2.34 -4.73 0.71
CA MET A 102 -1.91 -4.19 1.99
C MET A 102 -3.07 -4.06 2.99
N GLU A 103 -4.23 -3.58 2.57
CA GLU A 103 -5.43 -3.54 3.42
C GLU A 103 -5.87 -4.93 3.86
N ARG A 104 -5.80 -5.93 2.97
CA ARG A 104 -6.06 -7.34 3.33
C ARG A 104 -5.08 -7.80 4.41
N LYS A 105 -3.77 -7.68 4.18
CA LYS A 105 -2.74 -8.07 5.17
C LYS A 105 -2.96 -7.37 6.52
N ARG A 106 -3.39 -6.11 6.50
CA ARG A 106 -3.69 -5.32 7.71
C ARG A 106 -4.91 -5.84 8.47
N ARG A 107 -5.96 -6.25 7.75
CA ARG A 107 -7.19 -6.82 8.36
C ARG A 107 -6.97 -8.23 8.90
N ASP A 108 -6.10 -9.00 8.24
CA ASP A 108 -5.76 -10.36 8.63
C ASP A 108 -4.75 -10.42 9.79
N GLY A 109 -4.23 -9.27 10.24
CA GLY A 109 -3.22 -9.19 11.31
C GLY A 109 -1.80 -9.60 10.88
N SER A 110 -1.60 -10.07 9.64
CA SER A 110 -0.31 -10.48 9.06
C SER A 110 0.65 -9.33 8.75
N PHE A 111 0.25 -8.11 9.08
CA PHE A 111 1.03 -6.89 8.88
C PHE A 111 2.02 -6.62 10.02
N LEU A 112 1.80 -7.21 11.20
CA LEU A 112 2.65 -7.04 12.40
C LEU A 112 3.49 -8.29 12.72
N GLY A 113 3.38 -9.37 11.93
CA GLY A 113 4.09 -10.64 12.11
C GLY A 113 5.09 -10.91 11.01
#